data_AF-A0A3D3R415-F1
#
_entry.id   AF-A0A3D3R415-F1
#
_cell.length_a   1.000
_cell.length_b   1.000
_cell.length_c   1.000
_cell.angle_alpha   90.00
_cell.angle_beta   90.00
_cell.angle_gamma   90.00
#
_symmetry.space_group_name_H-M   'P 1'
#
loop_
_entity.id
_entity.type
_entity.pdbx_description
1 polymer ?
#
loop_
_entity_poly.entity_id
_entity_poly.type
_entity_poly.pdbx_seq_one_letter_code
_entity_poly.pdbx_strand_id
1 'polypeptide(L)'
;MGLDASGKCDIVLAADFDTAVWGAVYQISPEQKILLDEYESLGKGYQILNTEVMSADNQCLPVYTYQAMPDFIDPQLQPFDWYHEFVLQGVSYHEFPAEYRETIQAVEMIKDPDQERTARHQTLLSELQKSLRGKQAD
;
A
#
# COMPACT_ATOMS: atom_id res chain seq x y z
N MET A 1 10.38 -6.47 -3.84
CA MET A 1 10.88 -5.87 -5.10
C MET A 1 9.76 -5.97 -6.11
N GLY A 2 9.37 -4.86 -6.73
CA GLY A 2 8.40 -4.90 -7.83
C GLY A 2 9.01 -5.51 -9.10
N LEU A 3 8.15 -5.97 -10.03
CA LEU A 3 8.59 -6.42 -11.37
C LEU A 3 9.25 -5.28 -12.18
N ASP A 4 9.02 -4.04 -11.77
CA ASP A 4 9.61 -2.81 -12.32
C ASP A 4 10.94 -2.42 -11.63
N ALA A 5 11.48 -3.30 -10.77
CA ALA A 5 12.67 -3.08 -9.95
C ALA A 5 12.56 -1.93 -8.93
N SER A 6 11.35 -1.45 -8.64
CA SER A 6 11.13 -0.46 -7.57
C SER A 6 10.85 -1.11 -6.22
N GLY A 7 11.09 -0.34 -5.15
CA GLY A 7 10.60 -0.65 -3.83
C GLY A 7 9.06 -0.57 -3.81
N LYS A 8 8.41 -1.56 -3.21
CA LYS A 8 6.96 -1.57 -2.92
C LYS A 8 6.77 -1.69 -1.42
N CYS A 9 5.60 -1.31 -0.92
CA CYS A 9 5.29 -1.46 0.50
C CYS A 9 5.44 -2.92 0.94
N ASP A 10 5.92 -3.09 2.17
CA ASP A 10 5.95 -4.36 2.89
C ASP A 10 5.57 -4.13 4.35
N ILE A 11 5.15 -5.19 5.02
CA ILE A 11 4.77 -5.16 6.43
C ILE A 11 5.67 -6.15 7.18
N VAL A 12 6.49 -5.63 8.07
CA VAL A 12 7.22 -6.46 9.03
C VAL A 12 6.41 -6.48 10.32
N LEU A 13 5.93 -7.66 10.71
CA LEU A 13 5.34 -7.85 12.03
C LEU A 13 6.43 -7.66 13.07
N ALA A 14 6.36 -6.56 13.81
CA ALA A 14 7.28 -6.31 14.90
C ALA A 14 7.02 -7.28 16.06
N ALA A 15 8.08 -7.64 16.77
CA ALA A 15 7.97 -8.43 17.99
C ALA A 15 7.44 -7.61 19.19
N ASP A 16 7.48 -6.27 19.08
CA ASP A 16 7.19 -5.34 20.16
C ASP A 16 5.91 -4.53 19.86
N PHE A 17 5.14 -4.24 20.91
CA PHE A 17 3.84 -3.56 20.82
C PHE A 17 3.91 -2.06 20.52
N ASP A 18 5.11 -1.46 20.54
CA ASP A 18 5.31 -0.01 20.34
C ASP A 18 5.34 0.40 18.86
N THR A 19 5.30 -0.57 17.95
CA THR A 19 5.28 -0.32 16.50
C THR A 19 3.98 -0.85 15.90
N ALA A 20 3.18 0.05 15.34
CA ALA A 20 1.93 -0.27 14.68
C ALA A 20 1.96 0.16 13.20
N VAL A 21 1.31 -0.63 12.35
CA VAL A 21 1.11 -0.32 10.94
C VAL A 21 -0.36 0.00 10.73
N TRP A 22 -0.65 1.17 10.16
CA TRP A 22 -2.00 1.54 9.77
C TRP A 22 -2.32 1.00 8.38
N GLY A 23 -3.51 0.44 8.24
CA GLY A 23 -4.02 -0.14 7.00
C GLY A 23 -5.53 0.01 6.89
N ALA A 24 -6.04 -0.19 5.68
CA ALA A 24 -7.48 -0.18 5.41
C ALA A 24 -7.96 -1.62 5.18
N VAL A 25 -9.02 -2.00 5.87
CA VAL A 25 -9.64 -3.33 5.74
C VAL A 25 -10.76 -3.26 4.71
N TYR A 26 -10.72 -4.14 3.72
CA TYR A 26 -11.76 -4.26 2.70
C TYR A 26 -12.44 -5.62 2.79
N GLN A 27 -13.76 -5.63 2.59
CA GLN A 27 -14.50 -6.85 2.37
C GLN A 27 -14.61 -7.10 0.86
N ILE A 28 -14.10 -8.24 0.40
CA ILE A 28 -14.15 -8.63 -1.01
C ILE A 28 -14.76 -10.03 -1.17
N SER A 29 -15.31 -10.30 -2.34
CA SER A 29 -15.84 -11.63 -2.67
C SER A 29 -14.72 -12.64 -2.95
N PRO A 30 -14.99 -13.95 -2.85
CA PRO A 30 -14.01 -14.99 -3.23
C PRO A 30 -13.50 -14.85 -4.67
N GLU A 31 -14.34 -14.42 -5.60
CA GLU A 31 -13.97 -14.19 -7.00
C GLU A 31 -13.02 -13.00 -7.15
N GLN A 32 -13.27 -11.92 -6.39
CA GLN A 32 -12.36 -10.77 -6.31
C GLN A 32 -11.03 -11.15 -5.68
N LYS A 33 -11.02 -12.07 -4.71
CA LYS A 33 -9.78 -12.59 -4.12
C LYS A 33 -8.94 -13.34 -5.17
N ILE A 34 -9.55 -14.17 -6.01
CA ILE A 34 -8.84 -14.90 -7.07
C ILE A 34 -8.13 -13.90 -8.00
N LEU A 35 -8.84 -12.84 -8.40
CA LEU A 35 -8.24 -11.78 -9.22
C LEU A 35 -7.08 -11.08 -8.48
N LEU A 36 -7.25 -10.80 -7.18
CA LEU A 36 -6.20 -10.18 -6.37
C LEU A 36 -4.95 -11.05 -6.25
N ASP A 37 -5.13 -12.37 -6.05
CA ASP A 37 -4.03 -13.34 -5.99
C ASP A 37 -3.21 -13.36 -7.30
N GLU A 38 -3.86 -13.17 -8.45
CA GLU A 38 -3.19 -13.06 -9.75
C GLU A 38 -2.39 -11.75 -9.89
N TYR A 39 -2.94 -10.62 -9.48
CA TYR A 39 -2.27 -9.32 -9.54
C TYR A 39 -1.07 -9.22 -8.59
N GLU A 40 -1.16 -9.81 -7.40
CA GLU A 40 -0.08 -9.82 -6.40
C GLU A 40 1.02 -10.84 -6.71
N SER A 41 0.91 -11.58 -7.83
CA SER A 41 1.86 -12.63 -8.21
C SER A 41 2.09 -13.62 -7.07
N LEU A 42 1.01 -14.06 -6.42
CA LEU A 42 1.06 -14.94 -5.25
C LEU A 42 1.94 -16.17 -5.54
N GLY A 43 2.99 -16.38 -4.74
CA GLY A 43 3.98 -17.44 -4.92
C GLY A 43 5.18 -17.12 -5.82
N LYS A 44 5.31 -15.87 -6.31
CA LYS A 44 6.49 -15.38 -7.05
C LYS A 44 7.18 -14.17 -6.41
N GLY A 45 6.66 -13.66 -5.29
CA GLY A 45 7.23 -12.51 -4.58
C GLY A 45 6.55 -12.15 -3.26
N TYR A 46 5.25 -12.47 -3.11
CA TYR A 46 4.48 -12.26 -1.89
C TYR A 46 3.84 -13.57 -1.39
N GLN A 47 3.65 -13.65 -0.07
CA GLN A 47 2.95 -14.73 0.63
C GLN A 47 1.70 -14.19 1.34
N ILE A 48 0.66 -15.04 1.49
CA ILE A 48 -0.50 -14.69 2.31
C ILE A 48 -0.10 -14.79 3.79
N LEU A 49 -0.35 -13.71 4.52
CA LEU A 49 -0.23 -13.62 5.96
C LEU A 49 -1.63 -13.45 6.55
N ASN A 50 -2.11 -14.45 7.28
CA ASN A 50 -3.31 -14.31 8.10
C ASN A 50 -2.92 -13.66 9.42
N THR A 51 -3.62 -12.60 9.81
CA THR A 51 -3.34 -11.86 11.04
C THR A 51 -4.62 -11.26 11.61
N GLU A 52 -4.49 -10.65 12.78
CA GLU A 52 -5.58 -9.93 13.43
C GLU A 52 -5.23 -8.45 13.48
N VAL A 53 -6.22 -7.60 13.17
CA VAL A 53 -6.06 -6.15 13.22
C VAL A 53 -7.10 -5.54 14.16
N MET A 54 -6.71 -4.47 14.84
CA MET A 54 -7.63 -3.69 15.66
C MET A 54 -8.27 -2.60 14.80
N SER A 55 -9.60 -2.58 14.74
CA SER A 55 -10.34 -1.52 14.07
C SER A 55 -10.37 -0.23 14.90
N ALA A 56 -10.80 0.88 14.30
CA ALA A 56 -11.01 2.15 14.99
C ALA A 56 -12.03 2.05 16.15
N ASP A 57 -12.94 1.08 16.10
CA ASP A 57 -13.94 0.80 17.14
C ASP A 57 -13.42 -0.20 18.19
N ASN A 58 -12.10 -0.43 18.25
CA ASN A 58 -11.43 -1.40 19.11
C ASN A 58 -11.92 -2.85 18.94
N GLN A 59 -12.38 -3.22 17.74
CA GLN A 59 -12.73 -4.60 17.42
C GLN A 59 -11.54 -5.33 16.84
N CYS A 60 -11.30 -6.55 17.30
CA CYS A 60 -10.31 -7.44 16.70
C CYS A 60 -10.94 -8.13 15.48
N LEU A 61 -10.35 -7.92 14.31
CA LEU A 61 -10.83 -8.46 13.04
C LEU A 61 -9.80 -9.44 12.45
N PRO A 62 -10.18 -10.70 12.18
CA PRO A 62 -9.32 -11.62 11.44
C PRO A 62 -9.28 -11.18 9.97
N VAL A 63 -8.07 -10.98 9.46
CA VAL A 63 -7.83 -10.53 8.09
C VAL A 63 -6.70 -11.34 7.47
N TYR A 64 -6.57 -11.22 6.16
CA TYR A 64 -5.37 -11.64 5.46
C TYR A 64 -4.76 -10.45 4.73
N THR A 65 -3.45 -10.47 4.60
CA THR A 65 -2.66 -9.49 3.84
C THR A 65 -1.60 -10.21 3.03
N TYR A 66 -0.93 -9.48 2.14
CA TYR A 66 0.20 -9.98 1.37
C TYR A 66 1.49 -9.38 1.94
N GLN A 67 2.41 -10.25 2.34
CA GLN A 67 3.73 -9.87 2.85
C GLN A 67 4.79 -10.26 1.84
N ALA A 68 5.78 -9.40 1.62
CA ALA A 68 6.89 -9.72 0.71
C ALA A 68 7.67 -10.91 1.27
N MET A 69 8.01 -11.87 0.41
CA MET A 69 8.87 -12.98 0.82
C MET A 69 10.30 -12.47 1.00
N PRO A 70 11.07 -12.95 2.00
CA PRO A 70 12.40 -12.44 2.33
C PRO A 70 13.35 -12.35 1.14
N ASP A 71 13.31 -13.32 0.23
CA ASP A 71 14.15 -13.37 -0.98
C ASP A 71 13.88 -12.23 -1.99
N PHE A 72 12.79 -11.49 -1.80
CA PHE A 72 12.37 -10.36 -2.62
C PHE A 72 12.38 -9.04 -1.85
N ILE A 73 12.96 -9.00 -0.65
CA ILE A 73 13.13 -7.77 0.12
C ILE A 73 14.54 -7.26 -0.15
N ASP A 74 14.64 -6.13 -0.84
CA ASP A 74 15.90 -5.40 -0.99
C ASP A 74 15.74 -4.03 -0.29
N PRO A 75 16.42 -3.82 0.86
CA PRO A 75 16.29 -2.60 1.63
C PRO A 75 16.93 -1.38 0.95
N GLN A 76 17.69 -1.56 -0.13
CA GLN A 76 18.27 -0.46 -0.90
C GLN A 76 17.30 0.08 -1.96
N LEU A 77 16.21 -0.63 -2.25
CA LEU A 77 15.23 -0.17 -3.22
C LEU A 77 14.36 0.95 -2.66
N GLN A 78 14.25 2.01 -3.44
CA GLN A 78 13.36 3.13 -3.18
C GLN A 78 12.09 2.98 -4.02
N PRO A 79 10.92 3.40 -3.50
CA PRO A 79 9.71 3.48 -4.30
C PRO A 79 9.86 4.52 -5.41
N PHE A 80 9.16 4.29 -6.52
CA PHE A 80 8.97 5.34 -7.52
C PHE A 80 8.06 6.45 -6.98
N ASP A 81 8.31 7.67 -7.44
CA ASP A 81 7.57 8.88 -7.09
C ASP A 81 6.05 8.73 -7.26
N TRP A 82 5.60 8.17 -8.39
CA TRP A 82 4.18 7.93 -8.62
C TRP A 82 3.57 6.93 -7.62
N TYR A 83 4.34 5.92 -7.18
CA TYR A 83 3.86 4.91 -6.24
C TYR A 83 3.75 5.50 -4.83
N HIS A 84 4.78 6.26 -4.42
CA HIS A 84 4.78 7.00 -3.17
C HIS A 84 3.57 7.93 -3.06
N GLU A 85 3.26 8.66 -4.15
CA GLU A 85 2.09 9.53 -4.19
C GLU A 85 0.77 8.76 -4.05
N PHE A 86 0.61 7.57 -4.66
CA PHE A 86 -0.60 6.75 -4.44
C PHE A 86 -0.76 6.37 -2.97
N VAL A 87 0.32 5.98 -2.30
CA VAL A 87 0.28 5.62 -0.87
C VAL A 87 -0.12 6.83 -0.04
N LEU A 88 0.48 8.01 -0.28
CA LEU A 88 0.12 9.24 0.43
C LEU A 88 -1.34 9.65 0.22
N GLN A 89 -1.86 9.53 -1.01
CA GLN A 89 -3.27 9.80 -1.30
C GLN A 89 -4.20 8.82 -0.57
N GLY A 90 -3.83 7.54 -0.51
CA GLY A 90 -4.58 6.53 0.24
C GLY A 90 -4.63 6.82 1.74
N VAL A 91 -3.49 7.16 2.34
CA VAL A 91 -3.36 7.56 3.75
C VAL A 91 -4.22 8.78 4.04
N SER A 92 -4.22 9.78 3.14
CA SER A 92 -5.05 10.97 3.28
C SER A 92 -6.54 10.68 3.11
N TYR A 93 -6.91 9.75 2.23
CA TYR A 93 -8.30 9.38 1.98
C TYR A 93 -8.94 8.66 3.17
N HIS A 94 -8.18 7.77 3.81
CA HIS A 94 -8.64 7.02 4.98
C HIS A 94 -8.43 7.76 6.31
N GLU A 95 -8.01 9.04 6.25
CA GLU A 95 -7.83 9.91 7.41
C GLU A 95 -6.92 9.30 8.49
N PHE A 96 -5.86 8.63 8.07
CA PHE A 96 -4.89 8.06 9.00
C PHE A 96 -4.22 9.16 9.84
N PRO A 97 -3.71 8.83 11.05
CA PRO A 97 -3.10 9.82 11.94
C PRO A 97 -2.01 10.64 11.25
N ALA A 98 -1.94 11.93 11.60
CA ALA A 98 -0.98 12.86 11.01
C ALA A 98 0.47 12.37 11.15
N GLU A 99 0.85 11.83 12.31
CA GLU A 99 2.18 11.29 12.59
C GLU A 99 2.55 10.12 11.65
N TYR A 100 1.59 9.26 11.32
CA TYR A 100 1.80 8.14 10.39
C TYR A 100 1.95 8.66 8.95
N ARG A 101 1.15 9.65 8.57
CA ARG A 101 1.28 10.31 7.28
C ARG A 101 2.63 10.99 7.11
N GLU A 102 3.12 11.69 8.13
CA GLU A 102 4.43 12.33 8.13
C GLU A 102 5.55 11.30 7.95
N THR A 103 5.44 10.14 8.61
CA THR A 103 6.38 9.03 8.47
C THR A 103 6.46 8.55 7.01
N ILE A 104 5.30 8.36 6.36
CA ILE A 104 5.25 7.94 4.95
C ILE A 104 5.79 9.06 4.03
N GLN A 105 5.47 10.31 4.31
CA GLN A 105 5.92 11.46 3.52
C GLN A 105 7.45 11.61 3.54
N ALA A 106 8.10 11.22 4.64
CA ALA A 106 9.56 11.27 4.79
C ALA A 106 10.32 10.15 4.05
N VAL A 107 9.62 9.15 3.51
CA VAL A 107 10.26 8.05 2.74
C VAL A 107 10.90 8.59 1.47
N GLU A 108 12.20 8.32 1.29
CA GLU A 108 12.92 8.70 0.08
C GLU A 108 12.37 7.95 -1.14
N MET A 109 12.19 8.66 -2.24
CA MET A 109 11.65 8.14 -3.49
C MET A 109 12.53 8.54 -4.68
N ILE A 110 12.46 7.75 -5.74
CA ILE A 110 13.17 8.01 -6.99
C ILE A 110 12.19 8.28 -8.13
N LYS A 111 12.62 9.07 -9.11
CA LYS A 111 11.82 9.25 -10.33
C LYS A 111 11.82 7.97 -11.12
N ASP A 112 10.65 7.57 -11.60
CA ASP A 112 10.56 6.47 -12.54
C ASP A 112 11.24 6.84 -13.87
N PRO A 113 12.24 6.06 -14.34
CA PRO A 113 12.90 6.33 -15.62
C PRO A 113 11.97 6.08 -16.82
N ASP A 114 10.89 5.32 -16.65
CA ASP A 114 9.88 5.07 -17.67
C ASP A 114 8.86 6.21 -17.70
N GLN A 115 9.02 7.09 -18.69
CA GLN A 115 8.15 8.26 -18.85
C GLN A 115 6.73 7.90 -19.25
N GLU A 116 6.52 6.82 -20.00
CA GLU A 116 5.19 6.38 -20.43
C GLU A 116 4.41 5.84 -19.22
N ARG A 117 5.05 5.00 -18.41
CA ARG A 117 4.49 4.51 -17.15
C ARG A 117 4.19 5.66 -16.20
N THR A 118 5.12 6.61 -16.05
CA THR A 118 4.93 7.82 -15.26
C THR A 118 3.69 8.59 -15.70
N ALA A 119 3.55 8.88 -16.99
CA ALA A 119 2.41 9.64 -17.52
C ALA A 119 1.07 8.93 -17.29
N ARG A 120 1.04 7.60 -17.43
CA ARG A 120 -0.15 6.79 -17.13
C ARG A 120 -0.54 6.89 -15.65
N HIS A 121 0.42 6.75 -14.74
CA HIS A 121 0.14 6.83 -13.30
C HIS A 121 -0.24 8.25 -12.86
N GLN A 122 0.37 9.29 -13.44
CA GLN A 122 -0.03 10.68 -13.20
C GLN A 122 -1.47 10.95 -13.64
N THR A 123 -1.90 10.37 -14.76
CA THR A 123 -3.30 10.47 -15.23
C THR A 123 -4.24 9.86 -14.18
N LEU A 124 -3.97 8.65 -13.74
CA LEU A 124 -4.75 7.95 -12.70
C LEU A 124 -4.79 8.72 -11.38
N LEU A 125 -3.65 9.26 -10.93
CA LEU A 125 -3.56 10.09 -9.72
C LEU A 125 -4.45 11.34 -9.85
N SER A 126 -4.44 11.99 -11.01
CA SER A 126 -5.27 13.16 -11.25
C SER A 126 -6.77 12.85 -11.19
N GLU A 127 -7.17 11.67 -11.68
CA GLU A 127 -8.55 11.18 -11.64
C GLU A 127 -8.98 10.84 -10.21
N LEU A 128 -8.13 10.14 -9.45
CA LEU A 128 -8.34 9.89 -8.04
C LEU A 128 -8.55 11.19 -7.28
N GLN A 129 -7.62 12.15 -7.40
CA GLN A 129 -7.72 13.44 -6.71
C GLN A 129 -8.99 14.23 -7.08
N LYS A 130 -9.50 14.09 -8.30
CA LYS A 130 -10.80 14.68 -8.69
C LYS A 130 -11.95 13.96 -7.99
N SER A 131 -11.96 12.63 -8.00
CA SER A 131 -12.98 11.83 -7.32
C SER A 131 -13.02 12.10 -5.81
N LEU A 132 -11.85 12.20 -5.18
CA LEU A 132 -11.71 12.50 -3.76
C LEU A 132 -12.27 13.88 -3.38
N ARG A 133 -11.96 14.90 -4.17
CA ARG A 133 -12.51 16.25 -3.97
C ARG A 133 -14.02 16.31 -4.18
N GLY A 134 -14.56 15.52 -5.10
CA GLY A 134 -16.01 15.40 -5.29
C GLY A 134 -16.72 14.84 -4.07
N LYS A 135 -16.14 13.82 -3.42
CA LYS A 135 -16.73 13.19 -2.22
C LYS A 135 -16.68 14.06 -0.96
N GLN A 136 -15.76 15.02 -0.87
CA GLN A 136 -15.67 15.95 0.28
C GLN A 136 -16.60 17.16 0.16
N ALA A 137 -17.27 17.33 -1.00
CA ALA A 137 -18.19 18.43 -1.27
C ALA A 137 -19.68 18.07 -1.07
N ASP A 138 -19.97 16.80 -0.78
CA ASP A 138 -21.30 16.24 -0.48
C ASP A 138 -21.43 15.91 1.02
#